data_AF-A0A1H9YQW1-F1
#
_entry.id   AF-A0A1H9YQW1-F1
#
_cell.length_a   1.000
_cell.length_b   1.000
_cell.length_c   1.000
_cell.angle_alpha   90.00
_cell.angle_beta   90.00
_cell.angle_gamma   90.00
#
_symmetry.space_group_name_H-M   'P 1'
#
loop_
_entity.id
_entity.type
_entity.pdbx_description
1 polymer ?
#
loop_
_entity_poly.entity_id
_entity_poly.type
_entity_poly.pdbx_seq_one_letter_code
_entity_poly.pdbx_strand_id
1 'polypeptide(L)'
;MKQHTIYKTIAAALLLILPFHATAEETVCAGFIENTTVDNLLVPSNSECDLSNVRVMGTIQIAINATITSRNIVVIGNVQAENARQINILENSRIGGSVQINQGGGAIISDSTIDSDIQFESNSDFFQAQRNIVGGNVQIFQNNGGVEISQNTIDGNLQCKENAPAPTGGANTVRGSKEDQCSQLEMVASKETENKCNSSQPTFGTDGHLHIPRLSVLTQGDDTKYWATLQYVPSLSSGNKLVFELRDPVTNTGSCNQ
;
A
#
# COMPACT_ATOMS: atom_id res chain seq x y z
N MET A 1 -58.19 24.80 -73.93
CA MET A 1 -57.12 25.18 -72.98
C MET A 1 -57.10 24.18 -71.83
N LYS A 2 -56.00 23.42 -71.70
CA LYS A 2 -55.26 23.03 -70.47
C LYS A 2 -56.10 22.62 -69.23
N GLN A 3 -55.90 21.49 -68.54
CA GLN A 3 -54.63 20.92 -68.04
C GLN A 3 -54.76 19.40 -67.76
N HIS A 4 -53.63 18.68 -67.87
CA HIS A 4 -53.45 17.31 -67.40
C HIS A 4 -53.15 17.29 -65.90
N THR A 5 -53.88 16.47 -65.14
CA THR A 5 -53.61 16.20 -63.72
C THR A 5 -52.64 15.03 -63.59
N ILE A 6 -51.44 15.33 -63.09
CA ILE A 6 -50.36 14.37 -62.85
C ILE A 6 -50.48 13.87 -61.41
N TYR A 7 -50.66 12.55 -61.24
CA TYR A 7 -50.54 11.90 -59.93
C TYR A 7 -49.06 11.69 -59.60
N LYS A 8 -48.56 12.35 -58.55
CA LYS A 8 -47.23 12.09 -57.97
C LYS A 8 -47.38 11.14 -56.79
N THR A 9 -46.92 9.91 -56.94
CA THR A 9 -46.67 8.96 -55.86
C THR A 9 -45.43 9.41 -55.08
N ILE A 10 -45.59 9.66 -53.78
CA ILE A 10 -44.50 9.96 -52.84
C ILE A 10 -44.11 8.63 -52.18
N ALA A 11 -42.91 8.15 -52.48
CA ALA A 11 -42.30 7.04 -51.75
C ALA A 11 -41.57 7.61 -50.52
N ALA A 12 -42.05 7.28 -49.31
CA ALA A 12 -41.37 7.60 -48.06
C ALA A 12 -40.30 6.54 -47.77
N ALA A 13 -39.03 6.93 -47.80
CA ALA A 13 -37.92 6.09 -47.38
C ALA A 13 -37.81 6.11 -45.85
N LEU A 14 -38.09 4.98 -45.20
CA LEU A 14 -37.95 4.79 -43.76
C LEU A 14 -36.47 4.53 -43.43
N LEU A 15 -35.77 5.52 -42.88
CA LEU A 15 -34.39 5.40 -42.42
C LEU A 15 -34.38 4.66 -41.07
N LEU A 16 -34.00 3.38 -41.07
CA LEU A 16 -33.73 2.61 -39.85
C LEU A 16 -32.44 3.13 -39.20
N ILE A 17 -32.59 3.96 -38.17
CA ILE A 17 -31.49 4.34 -37.28
C ILE A 17 -31.22 3.13 -36.37
N LEU A 18 -30.18 2.36 -36.68
CA LEU A 18 -29.72 1.31 -35.78
C LEU A 18 -29.07 1.96 -34.55
N PRO A 19 -29.45 1.61 -33.31
CA PRO A 19 -28.75 2.06 -32.13
C PRO A 19 -27.35 1.41 -32.12
N PHE A 20 -26.31 2.23 -32.28
CA PHE A 20 -24.95 1.83 -31.94
C PHE A 20 -24.92 1.57 -30.44
N HIS A 21 -24.83 0.29 -30.07
CA HIS A 21 -24.54 -0.08 -28.69
C HIS A 21 -23.06 0.23 -28.46
N ALA A 22 -22.79 1.34 -27.76
CA ALA A 22 -21.47 1.61 -27.24
C ALA A 22 -21.24 0.64 -26.07
N THR A 23 -20.73 -0.56 -26.36
CA THR A 23 -20.18 -1.44 -25.33
C THR A 23 -18.91 -0.76 -24.84
N ALA A 24 -18.85 -0.34 -23.58
CA ALA A 24 -17.58 0.02 -22.96
C ALA A 24 -16.64 -1.19 -23.15
N GLU A 25 -15.52 -0.99 -23.82
CA GLU A 25 -14.60 -2.07 -24.17
C GLU A 25 -13.83 -2.48 -22.91
N GLU A 26 -14.40 -3.42 -22.16
CA GLU A 26 -13.74 -4.03 -21.01
C GLU A 26 -12.62 -4.95 -21.50
N THR A 27 -11.39 -4.60 -21.13
CA THR A 27 -10.21 -5.39 -21.47
C THR A 27 -10.07 -6.55 -20.49
N VAL A 28 -10.06 -7.78 -21.00
CA VAL A 28 -9.86 -8.97 -20.17
C VAL A 28 -8.37 -9.29 -20.04
N CYS A 29 -7.88 -9.46 -18.81
CA CYS A 29 -6.52 -9.88 -18.53
C CYS A 29 -6.48 -11.29 -17.93
N ALA A 30 -5.88 -12.23 -18.67
CA ALA A 30 -5.61 -13.60 -18.23
C ALA A 30 -4.21 -14.01 -18.72
N GLY A 31 -3.17 -13.47 -18.08
CA GLY A 31 -1.79 -13.55 -18.52
C GLY A 31 -1.06 -12.25 -18.17
N PHE A 32 -0.53 -11.55 -19.16
CA PHE A 32 0.19 -10.30 -18.95
C PHE A 32 -0.29 -9.20 -19.90
N ILE A 33 -0.24 -7.95 -19.44
CA ILE A 33 -0.44 -6.75 -20.27
C ILE A 33 0.66 -5.76 -19.91
N GLU A 34 1.35 -5.23 -20.91
CA GLU A 34 2.45 -4.32 -20.69
C GLU A 34 2.44 -3.12 -21.62
N ASN A 35 2.96 -1.98 -21.14
CA ASN A 35 3.30 -0.80 -21.94
C ASN A 35 2.14 -0.25 -22.81
N THR A 36 0.92 -0.28 -22.29
CA THR A 36 -0.27 0.13 -23.04
C THR A 36 -1.27 0.89 -22.18
N THR A 37 -2.30 1.45 -22.83
CA THR A 37 -3.46 2.02 -22.17
C THR A 37 -4.69 1.20 -22.50
N VAL A 38 -5.50 0.90 -21.49
CA VAL A 38 -6.79 0.19 -21.60
C VAL A 38 -7.88 1.04 -20.96
N ASP A 39 -9.14 0.78 -21.29
CA ASP A 39 -10.26 1.49 -20.66
C ASP A 39 -10.57 0.91 -19.28
N ASN A 40 -11.54 0.01 -19.17
CA ASN A 40 -11.76 -0.82 -17.99
C ASN A 40 -11.01 -2.14 -18.11
N LEU A 41 -10.65 -2.75 -16.99
CA LEU A 41 -9.94 -4.03 -16.98
C LEU A 41 -10.62 -5.04 -16.05
N LEU A 42 -10.86 -6.23 -16.57
CA LEU A 42 -11.36 -7.39 -15.82
C LEU A 42 -10.29 -8.47 -15.73
N VAL A 43 -10.00 -8.93 -14.52
CA VAL A 43 -9.29 -10.20 -14.30
C VAL A 43 -10.33 -11.29 -14.03
N PRO A 44 -10.53 -12.26 -14.95
CA PRO A 44 -11.57 -13.27 -14.81
C PRO A 44 -11.32 -14.23 -13.64
N SER A 45 -12.38 -14.93 -13.25
CA SER A 45 -12.31 -15.90 -12.17
C SER A 45 -11.25 -16.97 -12.44
N ASN A 46 -10.57 -17.42 -11.38
CA ASN A 46 -9.51 -18.44 -11.44
C ASN A 46 -8.36 -18.11 -12.40
N SER A 47 -8.19 -16.84 -12.77
CA SER A 47 -7.15 -16.39 -13.68
C SER A 47 -6.09 -15.57 -12.95
N GLU A 48 -4.91 -15.49 -13.55
CA GLU A 48 -3.83 -14.63 -13.09
C GLU A 48 -3.59 -13.52 -14.12
N CYS A 49 -3.24 -12.33 -13.64
CA CYS A 49 -2.94 -11.17 -14.46
C CYS A 49 -1.70 -10.44 -13.94
N ASP A 50 -0.71 -10.21 -14.80
CA ASP A 50 0.45 -9.38 -14.53
C ASP A 50 0.35 -8.09 -15.37
N LEU A 51 0.34 -6.94 -14.70
CA LEU A 51 0.34 -5.62 -15.33
C LEU A 51 1.66 -4.92 -15.09
N SER A 52 2.31 -4.47 -16.18
CA SER A 52 3.57 -3.71 -16.10
C SER A 52 3.50 -2.46 -16.97
N ASN A 53 3.68 -1.28 -16.38
CA ASN A 53 3.66 -0.01 -17.13
C ASN A 53 2.34 0.22 -17.90
N VAL A 54 1.21 -0.18 -17.32
CA VAL A 54 -0.11 -0.07 -17.92
C VAL A 54 -0.85 1.13 -17.34
N ARG A 55 -1.60 1.84 -18.19
CA ARG A 55 -2.54 2.86 -17.76
C ARG A 55 -3.98 2.38 -17.97
N VAL A 56 -4.78 2.31 -16.92
CA VAL A 56 -6.21 1.94 -16.95
C VAL A 56 -7.03 3.21 -16.79
N MET A 57 -7.83 3.57 -17.80
CA MET A 57 -8.66 4.79 -17.80
C MET A 57 -9.89 4.68 -16.91
N GLY A 58 -10.31 3.45 -16.63
CA GLY A 58 -11.45 3.16 -15.79
C GLY A 58 -11.06 2.39 -14.53
N THR A 59 -11.87 1.39 -14.22
CA THR A 59 -11.75 0.55 -13.03
C THR A 59 -11.07 -0.78 -13.37
N ILE A 60 -10.29 -1.30 -12.43
CA ILE A 60 -9.86 -2.70 -12.42
C ILE A 60 -10.84 -3.50 -11.55
N GLN A 61 -11.51 -4.48 -12.14
CA GLN A 61 -12.33 -5.46 -11.43
C GLN A 61 -11.63 -6.81 -11.41
N ILE A 62 -11.46 -7.39 -10.22
CA ILE A 62 -10.81 -8.69 -10.03
C ILE A 62 -11.86 -9.67 -9.50
N ALA A 63 -12.12 -10.71 -10.28
CA ALA A 63 -13.15 -11.69 -9.97
C ALA A 63 -12.68 -12.76 -8.95
N ILE A 64 -13.61 -13.64 -8.58
CA ILE A 64 -13.39 -14.68 -7.58
C ILE A 64 -12.19 -15.58 -7.90
N ASN A 65 -11.39 -15.86 -6.87
CA ASN A 65 -10.20 -16.70 -6.93
C ASN A 65 -9.15 -16.24 -7.97
N ALA A 66 -9.25 -15.00 -8.45
CA ALA A 66 -8.29 -14.43 -9.37
C ALA A 66 -7.11 -13.81 -8.62
N THR A 67 -5.99 -13.67 -9.32
CA THR A 67 -4.79 -13.00 -8.80
C THR A 67 -4.34 -11.92 -9.77
N ILE A 68 -3.90 -10.80 -9.23
CA ILE A 68 -3.28 -9.74 -10.01
C ILE A 68 -1.98 -9.27 -9.35
N THR A 69 -0.95 -9.07 -10.17
CA THR A 69 0.25 -8.32 -9.78
C THR A 69 0.43 -7.12 -10.70
N SER A 70 0.45 -5.94 -10.13
CA SER A 70 0.56 -4.67 -10.86
C SER A 70 1.83 -3.94 -10.45
N ARG A 71 2.66 -3.56 -11.43
CA ARG A 71 3.90 -2.81 -11.23
C ARG A 71 3.91 -1.55 -12.09
N ASN A 72 4.21 -0.42 -11.46
CA ASN A 72 4.29 0.88 -12.14
C ASN A 72 3.07 1.17 -13.01
N ILE A 73 1.87 0.93 -12.47
CA ILE A 73 0.61 1.17 -13.19
C ILE A 73 -0.01 2.51 -12.79
N VAL A 74 -0.88 3.04 -13.66
CA VAL A 74 -1.72 4.18 -13.34
C VAL A 74 -3.18 3.81 -13.60
N VAL A 75 -4.01 3.81 -12.57
CA VAL A 75 -5.46 3.57 -12.66
C VAL A 75 -6.16 4.88 -12.36
N ILE A 76 -7.00 5.36 -13.25
CA ILE A 76 -7.76 6.60 -13.03
C ILE A 76 -8.95 6.34 -12.08
N GLY A 77 -9.58 5.17 -12.20
CA GLY A 77 -10.68 4.75 -11.33
C GLY A 77 -10.23 3.96 -10.11
N ASN A 78 -11.03 2.96 -9.75
CA ASN A 78 -10.84 2.14 -8.56
C ASN A 78 -10.19 0.78 -8.89
N VAL A 79 -9.67 0.13 -7.86
CA VAL A 79 -9.38 -1.31 -7.87
C VAL A 79 -10.39 -1.98 -6.95
N GLN A 80 -11.18 -2.91 -7.48
CA GLN A 80 -12.29 -3.55 -6.76
C GLN A 80 -12.20 -5.06 -6.88
N ALA A 81 -12.29 -5.74 -5.74
CA ALA A 81 -12.21 -7.18 -5.67
C ALA A 81 -13.15 -7.75 -4.60
N GLU A 82 -13.87 -8.79 -5.00
CA GLU A 82 -14.70 -9.59 -4.10
C GLU A 82 -14.32 -11.06 -4.28
N ASN A 83 -13.93 -11.72 -3.19
CA ASN A 83 -13.45 -13.11 -3.19
C ASN A 83 -12.19 -13.37 -4.05
N ALA A 84 -11.38 -12.35 -4.34
CA ALA A 84 -10.12 -12.53 -5.06
C ALA A 84 -9.07 -13.26 -4.21
N ARG A 85 -8.16 -14.01 -4.83
CA ARG A 85 -7.15 -14.81 -4.12
C ARG A 85 -5.98 -13.96 -3.62
N GLN A 86 -5.41 -13.10 -4.48
CA GLN A 86 -4.26 -12.28 -4.11
C GLN A 86 -4.19 -11.03 -4.99
N ILE A 87 -3.93 -9.88 -4.38
CA ILE A 87 -3.83 -8.60 -5.10
C ILE A 87 -2.53 -7.90 -4.71
N ASN A 88 -1.64 -7.68 -5.67
CA ASN A 88 -0.38 -6.97 -5.45
C ASN A 88 -0.35 -5.67 -6.27
N ILE A 89 -0.19 -4.53 -5.62
CA ILE A 89 -0.02 -3.21 -6.23
C ILE A 89 1.33 -2.66 -5.77
N LEU A 90 2.29 -2.57 -6.69
CA LEU A 90 3.71 -2.42 -6.37
C LEU A 90 4.36 -1.32 -7.22
N GLU A 91 5.57 -0.92 -6.82
CA GLU A 91 6.53 -0.18 -7.65
C GLU A 91 5.98 1.13 -8.26
N ASN A 92 5.84 2.18 -7.45
CA ASN A 92 5.40 3.52 -7.89
C ASN A 92 4.05 3.55 -8.60
N SER A 93 3.15 2.61 -8.26
CA SER A 93 1.80 2.60 -8.84
C SER A 93 0.96 3.76 -8.31
N ARG A 94 0.03 4.26 -9.13
CA ARG A 94 -0.93 5.30 -8.76
C ARG A 94 -2.36 4.86 -9.02
N ILE A 95 -3.21 4.93 -7.99
CA ILE A 95 -4.65 4.68 -8.07
C ILE A 95 -5.38 6.00 -7.78
N GLY A 96 -6.15 6.49 -8.75
CA GLY A 96 -6.89 7.75 -8.65
C GLY A 96 -8.16 7.66 -7.80
N GLY A 97 -8.66 6.45 -7.58
CA GLY A 97 -9.77 6.16 -6.67
C GLY A 97 -9.33 5.38 -5.43
N SER A 98 -10.22 4.50 -4.97
CA SER A 98 -10.00 3.62 -3.82
C SER A 98 -9.56 2.23 -4.24
N VAL A 99 -8.90 1.53 -3.33
CA VAL A 99 -8.63 0.08 -3.40
C VAL A 99 -9.56 -0.61 -2.41
N GLN A 100 -10.45 -1.48 -2.90
CA GLN A 100 -11.48 -2.16 -2.10
C GLN A 100 -11.37 -3.67 -2.30
N ILE A 101 -11.08 -4.40 -1.23
CA ILE A 101 -10.81 -5.84 -1.25
C ILE A 101 -11.61 -6.53 -0.13
N ASN A 102 -12.63 -7.28 -0.55
CA ASN A 102 -13.59 -7.89 0.37
C ASN A 102 -13.65 -9.42 0.20
N GLN A 103 -13.74 -10.14 1.32
CA GLN A 103 -14.02 -11.58 1.37
C GLN A 103 -13.06 -12.47 0.57
N GLY A 104 -11.82 -12.01 0.35
CA GLY A 104 -10.79 -12.71 -0.43
C GLY A 104 -9.65 -13.29 0.41
N GLY A 105 -8.52 -13.51 -0.26
CA GLY A 105 -7.27 -13.96 0.33
C GLY A 105 -6.41 -12.80 0.83
N GLY A 106 -5.28 -12.52 0.18
CA GLY A 106 -4.29 -11.55 0.66
C GLY A 106 -4.10 -10.35 -0.25
N ALA A 107 -3.39 -9.33 0.25
CA ALA A 107 -2.95 -8.23 -0.59
C ALA A 107 -1.63 -7.59 -0.13
N ILE A 108 -0.84 -7.11 -1.09
CA ILE A 108 0.35 -6.30 -0.84
C ILE A 108 0.20 -5.01 -1.62
N ILE A 109 0.17 -3.89 -0.91
CA ILE A 109 0.17 -2.56 -1.50
C ILE A 109 1.45 -1.88 -1.02
N SER A 110 2.41 -1.69 -1.92
CA SER A 110 3.69 -1.09 -1.57
C SER A 110 4.15 -0.01 -2.53
N ASP A 111 4.85 0.99 -1.99
CA ASP A 111 5.51 2.04 -2.76
C ASP A 111 4.55 2.73 -3.75
N SER A 112 3.30 2.98 -3.32
CA SER A 112 2.21 3.42 -4.19
C SER A 112 1.50 4.68 -3.67
N THR A 113 0.82 5.40 -4.57
CA THR A 113 -0.06 6.53 -4.23
C THR A 113 -1.52 6.14 -4.50
N ILE A 114 -2.36 6.23 -3.47
CA ILE A 114 -3.79 5.97 -3.54
C ILE A 114 -4.49 7.29 -3.20
N ASP A 115 -5.18 7.88 -4.16
CA ASP A 115 -5.74 9.23 -4.01
C ASP A 115 -6.95 9.24 -3.04
N SER A 116 -7.65 8.11 -2.86
CA SER A 116 -8.76 7.96 -1.91
C SER A 116 -8.44 6.91 -0.82
N ASP A 117 -9.31 5.90 -0.61
CA ASP A 117 -9.22 4.99 0.54
C ASP A 117 -8.60 3.63 0.19
N ILE A 118 -8.06 2.95 1.21
CA ILE A 118 -7.77 1.52 1.17
C ILE A 118 -8.75 0.83 2.13
N GLN A 119 -9.52 -0.13 1.61
CA GLN A 119 -10.46 -0.95 2.37
C GLN A 119 -10.11 -2.43 2.19
N PHE A 120 -9.89 -3.13 3.31
CA PHE A 120 -9.58 -4.57 3.34
C PHE A 120 -10.43 -5.25 4.42
N GLU A 121 -11.48 -5.96 4.00
CA GLU A 121 -12.52 -6.50 4.89
C GLU A 121 -12.79 -8.00 4.72
N SER A 122 -12.89 -8.72 5.85
CA SER A 122 -13.31 -10.14 5.90
C SER A 122 -12.43 -11.11 5.09
N ASN A 123 -11.13 -10.82 4.98
CA ASN A 123 -10.20 -11.63 4.20
C ASN A 123 -9.41 -12.65 5.05
N SER A 124 -8.93 -13.72 4.42
CA SER A 124 -8.31 -14.85 5.12
C SER A 124 -6.80 -14.88 5.14
N ASP A 125 -6.12 -14.18 4.23
CA ASP A 125 -4.66 -14.23 4.11
C ASP A 125 -4.00 -12.88 4.44
N PHE A 126 -2.66 -12.87 4.41
CA PHE A 126 -1.87 -11.75 4.90
C PHE A 126 -2.10 -10.47 4.08
N PHE A 127 -2.25 -9.35 4.80
CA PHE A 127 -2.30 -8.01 4.23
C PHE A 127 -1.07 -7.20 4.62
N GLN A 128 -0.47 -6.51 3.64
CA GLN A 128 0.57 -5.53 3.86
C GLN A 128 0.26 -4.21 3.16
N ALA A 129 0.29 -3.11 3.90
CA ALA A 129 0.36 -1.76 3.36
C ALA A 129 1.69 -1.13 3.80
N GLN A 130 2.61 -0.93 2.85
CA GLN A 130 3.97 -0.44 3.14
C GLN A 130 4.39 0.73 2.24
N ARG A 131 4.92 1.81 2.84
CA ARG A 131 5.49 2.95 2.08
C ARG A 131 4.51 3.58 1.07
N ASN A 132 3.24 3.68 1.43
CA ASN A 132 2.24 4.30 0.58
C ASN A 132 1.93 5.73 0.99
N ILE A 133 1.41 6.50 0.04
CA ILE A 133 0.72 7.78 0.29
C ILE A 133 -0.77 7.53 0.03
N VAL A 134 -1.60 7.76 1.04
CA VAL A 134 -3.05 7.53 0.99
C VAL A 134 -3.77 8.84 1.29
N GLY A 135 -4.54 9.35 0.31
CA GLY A 135 -5.27 10.61 0.43
C GLY A 135 -6.51 10.53 1.33
N GLY A 136 -7.08 9.33 1.47
CA GLY A 136 -8.22 9.02 2.33
C GLY A 136 -7.84 8.21 3.56
N ASN A 137 -8.76 7.32 3.95
CA ASN A 137 -8.65 6.45 5.11
C ASN A 137 -8.01 5.11 4.73
N VAL A 138 -7.45 4.44 5.73
CA VAL A 138 -7.08 3.02 5.67
C VAL A 138 -7.96 2.28 6.66
N GLN A 139 -8.84 1.40 6.15
CA GLN A 139 -9.87 0.70 6.92
C GLN A 139 -9.68 -0.80 6.78
N ILE A 140 -9.32 -1.46 7.89
CA ILE A 140 -8.94 -2.88 7.91
C ILE A 140 -9.84 -3.62 8.91
N PHE A 141 -10.80 -4.40 8.43
CA PHE A 141 -11.84 -4.98 9.29
C PHE A 141 -11.99 -6.50 9.15
N GLN A 142 -12.18 -7.20 10.27
CA GLN A 142 -12.63 -8.61 10.28
C GLN A 142 -11.71 -9.61 9.56
N ASN A 143 -10.41 -9.33 9.43
CA ASN A 143 -9.48 -10.20 8.70
C ASN A 143 -8.80 -11.23 9.61
N ASN A 144 -8.51 -12.42 9.07
CA ASN A 144 -7.95 -13.55 9.84
C ASN A 144 -6.51 -13.95 9.44
N GLY A 145 -5.93 -13.35 8.41
CA GLY A 145 -4.63 -13.74 7.83
C GLY A 145 -3.40 -13.00 8.35
N GLY A 146 -3.59 -12.09 9.33
CA GLY A 146 -2.57 -11.17 9.80
C GLY A 146 -2.45 -9.92 8.93
N VAL A 147 -2.09 -8.81 9.58
CA VAL A 147 -2.08 -7.48 8.98
C VAL A 147 -0.80 -6.75 9.40
N GLU A 148 -0.08 -6.20 8.43
CA GLU A 148 1.04 -5.29 8.65
C GLU A 148 0.80 -3.95 7.95
N ILE A 149 0.89 -2.85 8.70
CA ILE A 149 0.74 -1.48 8.18
C ILE A 149 1.95 -0.68 8.63
N SER A 150 2.87 -0.39 7.70
CA SER A 150 4.13 0.27 8.05
C SER A 150 4.56 1.37 7.08
N GLN A 151 5.18 2.43 7.62
CA GLN A 151 5.80 3.50 6.82
C GLN A 151 4.85 4.24 5.85
N ASN A 152 3.55 4.29 6.13
CA ASN A 152 2.59 4.99 5.29
C ASN A 152 2.41 6.46 5.71
N THR A 153 2.08 7.31 4.74
CA THR A 153 1.51 8.65 4.99
C THR A 153 0.02 8.60 4.66
N ILE A 154 -0.82 8.83 5.65
CA ILE A 154 -2.29 8.70 5.55
C ILE A 154 -2.90 10.04 5.92
N ASP A 155 -3.63 10.63 4.99
CA ASP A 155 -4.27 11.93 5.16
C ASP A 155 -5.60 11.85 5.92
N GLY A 156 -6.28 10.71 5.86
CA GLY A 156 -7.46 10.38 6.67
C GLY A 156 -7.14 9.64 7.97
N ASN A 157 -8.05 8.77 8.38
CA ASN A 157 -7.94 7.93 9.57
C ASN A 157 -7.34 6.56 9.25
N LEU A 158 -6.70 5.94 10.24
CA LEU A 158 -6.26 4.56 10.22
C LEU A 158 -7.11 3.75 11.21
N GLN A 159 -8.05 2.95 10.69
CA GLN A 159 -9.09 2.28 11.48
C GLN A 159 -8.96 0.77 11.36
N CYS A 160 -8.86 0.07 12.48
CA CYS A 160 -8.72 -1.39 12.46
C CYS A 160 -9.53 -2.08 13.53
N LYS A 161 -10.47 -2.93 13.12
CA LYS A 161 -11.47 -3.52 14.00
C LYS A 161 -11.65 -5.00 13.69
N GLU A 162 -11.77 -5.82 14.74
CA GLU A 162 -12.09 -7.25 14.63
C GLU A 162 -11.10 -8.08 13.79
N ASN A 163 -9.86 -7.63 13.59
CA ASN A 163 -8.82 -8.45 12.95
C ASN A 163 -8.18 -9.41 13.95
N ALA A 164 -7.91 -10.65 13.52
CA ALA A 164 -7.32 -11.69 14.34
C ALA A 164 -6.22 -12.44 13.54
N PRO A 165 -4.93 -12.27 13.83
CA PRO A 165 -4.36 -11.46 14.93
C PRO A 165 -4.55 -9.95 14.72
N ALA A 166 -4.41 -9.19 15.81
CA ALA A 166 -4.44 -7.73 15.74
C ALA A 166 -3.33 -7.20 14.80
N PRO A 167 -3.56 -6.07 14.10
CA PRO A 167 -2.58 -5.52 13.18
C PRO A 167 -1.26 -5.16 13.86
N THR A 168 -0.19 -5.35 13.10
CA THR A 168 1.19 -5.00 13.47
C THR A 168 1.74 -3.93 12.54
N GLY A 169 2.93 -3.43 12.84
CA GLY A 169 3.62 -2.42 12.04
C GLY A 169 3.93 -1.16 12.85
N GLY A 170 4.22 -0.06 12.16
CA GLY A 170 4.67 1.18 12.80
C GLY A 170 5.20 2.19 11.78
N ALA A 171 5.69 3.32 12.27
CA ALA A 171 6.17 4.41 11.42
C ALA A 171 5.12 4.98 10.44
N ASN A 172 3.83 4.87 10.77
CA ASN A 172 2.76 5.49 9.99
C ASN A 172 2.54 6.93 10.46
N THR A 173 2.61 7.87 9.51
CA THR A 173 2.21 9.26 9.70
C THR A 173 0.74 9.39 9.33
N VAL A 174 -0.13 9.60 10.31
CA VAL A 174 -1.58 9.67 10.12
C VAL A 174 -2.02 11.08 10.52
N ARG A 175 -2.68 11.81 9.62
CA ARG A 175 -3.19 13.17 9.90
C ARG A 175 -4.51 13.13 10.68
N GLY A 176 -5.34 12.12 10.44
CA GLY A 176 -6.53 11.83 11.23
C GLY A 176 -6.22 11.06 12.51
N SER A 177 -7.14 10.19 12.92
CA SER A 177 -7.01 9.32 14.10
C SER A 177 -6.44 7.95 13.75
N LYS A 178 -5.79 7.32 14.73
CA LYS A 178 -5.56 5.87 14.77
C LYS A 178 -6.59 5.26 15.70
N GLU A 179 -7.42 4.35 15.20
CA GLU A 179 -8.59 3.85 15.93
C GLU A 179 -8.52 2.36 16.21
N ASP A 180 -9.20 1.95 17.29
CA ASP A 180 -9.35 0.57 17.71
C ASP A 180 -8.00 -0.17 17.79
N GLN A 181 -7.85 -1.30 17.10
CA GLN A 181 -6.63 -2.11 17.12
C GLN A 181 -5.44 -1.37 16.48
N CYS A 182 -5.69 -0.35 15.66
CA CYS A 182 -4.65 0.44 15.03
C CYS A 182 -4.15 1.61 15.89
N SER A 183 -4.81 1.90 17.01
CA SER A 183 -4.31 2.86 18.01
C SER A 183 -2.92 2.47 18.53
N GLN A 184 -2.57 1.18 18.53
CA GLN A 184 -1.24 0.69 18.94
C GLN A 184 -0.15 0.88 17.88
N LEU A 185 -0.52 1.17 16.62
CA LEU A 185 0.43 1.36 15.51
C LEU A 185 1.01 2.78 15.52
N GLU A 186 1.33 3.28 16.71
CA GLU A 186 1.96 4.56 16.86
C GLU A 186 3.31 4.56 16.16
N MET A 187 3.72 5.74 15.69
CA MET A 187 5.15 5.97 15.60
C MET A 187 5.68 5.63 16.99
N VAL A 188 6.77 4.87 17.08
CA VAL A 188 7.62 5.04 18.24
C VAL A 188 8.14 6.48 18.12
N ALA A 189 7.32 7.47 18.47
CA ALA A 189 7.80 8.70 19.05
C ALA A 189 8.68 8.16 20.16
N SER A 190 9.98 8.40 20.03
CA SER A 190 10.99 7.94 20.94
C SER A 190 10.54 8.20 22.38
N LYS A 191 9.84 7.22 22.95
CA LYS A 191 9.74 7.00 24.38
C LYS A 191 11.03 6.30 24.80
N GLU A 192 12.16 6.79 24.29
CA GLU A 192 13.48 6.63 24.91
C GLU A 192 13.52 7.56 26.13
N THR A 193 12.59 7.34 27.05
CA THR A 193 12.81 7.71 28.45
C THR A 193 12.35 6.57 29.33
N GLU A 194 12.70 5.34 28.93
CA GLU A 194 12.75 4.23 29.87
C GLU A 194 14.15 3.60 29.79
N ASN A 195 15.04 4.24 30.55
CA ASN A 195 16.33 3.76 31.02
C ASN A 195 17.24 3.13 29.94
N LYS A 196 17.89 4.00 29.16
CA LYS A 196 18.85 3.65 28.09
C LYS A 196 19.99 2.72 28.54
N CYS A 197 20.14 2.47 29.85
CA CYS A 197 21.19 1.64 30.45
C CYS A 197 20.72 0.28 31.02
N ASN A 198 19.42 -0.05 30.94
CA ASN A 198 18.83 -1.25 31.55
C ASN A 198 18.78 -2.48 30.65
N SER A 199 18.88 -2.32 29.32
CA SER A 199 19.02 -3.46 28.42
C SER A 199 20.49 -3.88 28.31
N SER A 200 20.77 -5.18 28.25
CA SER A 200 22.14 -5.71 28.17
C SER A 200 22.53 -6.17 26.76
N GLN A 201 21.59 -6.18 25.81
CA GLN A 201 21.82 -6.64 24.44
C GLN A 201 21.70 -5.47 23.45
N PRO A 202 22.66 -5.29 22.54
CA PRO A 202 22.50 -4.35 21.43
C PRO A 202 21.27 -4.72 20.60
N THR A 203 20.49 -3.72 20.21
CA THR A 203 19.32 -3.89 19.35
C THR A 203 19.50 -3.08 18.08
N PHE A 204 19.13 -3.65 16.94
CA PHE A 204 19.05 -2.91 15.69
C PHE A 204 17.61 -2.43 15.54
N GLY A 205 17.41 -1.11 15.62
CA GLY A 205 16.12 -0.46 15.44
C GLY A 205 15.65 -0.56 14.00
N THR A 206 14.33 -0.50 13.81
CA THR A 206 13.70 -0.49 12.49
C THR A 206 13.94 0.82 11.72
N ASP A 207 14.54 1.81 12.38
CA ASP A 207 15.01 3.09 11.86
C ASP A 207 16.44 3.05 11.30
N GLY A 208 17.08 1.87 11.31
CA GLY A 208 18.45 1.70 10.83
C GLY A 208 19.52 2.10 11.85
N HIS A 209 19.16 2.29 13.12
CA HIS A 209 20.12 2.57 14.17
C HIS A 209 20.47 1.32 14.98
N LEU A 210 21.74 1.18 15.33
CA LEU A 210 22.20 0.23 16.33
C LEU A 210 22.15 0.93 17.69
N HIS A 211 21.22 0.50 18.54
CA HIS A 211 21.14 0.93 19.93
C HIS A 211 22.04 0.03 20.78
N ILE A 212 23.00 0.64 21.45
CA ILE A 212 23.89 0.00 22.40
C ILE A 212 23.47 0.50 23.78
N PRO A 213 22.62 -0.25 24.49
CA PRO A 213 22.08 0.21 25.76
C PRO A 213 23.17 0.25 26.84
N ARG A 214 24.22 -0.56 26.71
CA ARG A 214 25.32 -0.53 27.67
C ARG A 214 26.65 -0.89 27.04
N LEU A 215 27.59 0.04 27.15
CA LEU A 215 29.00 -0.12 26.83
C LEU A 215 29.82 0.21 28.07
N SER A 216 30.64 -0.74 28.52
CA SER A 216 31.65 -0.48 29.56
C SER A 216 32.93 0.01 28.90
N VAL A 217 33.36 1.22 29.26
CA VAL A 217 34.67 1.74 28.88
C VAL A 217 35.60 1.57 30.07
N LEU A 218 36.56 0.67 29.93
CA LEU A 218 37.60 0.46 30.93
C LEU A 218 38.66 1.56 30.79
N THR A 219 38.62 2.54 31.68
CA THR A 219 39.73 3.50 31.87
C THR A 219 40.57 3.06 33.06
N GLN A 220 41.85 3.44 33.15
CA GLN A 220 42.72 3.07 34.26
C GLN A 220 42.12 3.50 35.61
N GLY A 221 41.40 2.58 36.28
CA GLY A 221 40.84 2.77 37.61
C GLY A 221 39.32 2.79 37.73
N ASP A 222 38.54 2.91 36.63
CA ASP A 222 37.07 3.03 36.70
C ASP A 222 36.33 2.26 35.58
N ASP A 223 35.24 1.56 35.95
CA ASP A 223 34.24 0.97 35.04
C ASP A 223 33.09 1.96 34.84
N THR A 224 33.24 2.87 33.86
CA THR A 224 32.15 3.79 33.51
C THR A 224 31.29 3.18 32.41
N LYS A 225 29.98 3.18 32.64
CA LYS A 225 28.98 2.68 31.70
C LYS A 225 28.39 3.82 30.89
N TYR A 226 28.18 3.55 29.61
CA TYR A 226 27.61 4.47 28.66
C TYR A 226 26.53 3.80 27.82
N TRP A 227 25.67 4.59 27.19
CA TRP A 227 24.80 4.17 26.10
C TRP A 227 25.16 4.94 24.83
N ALA A 228 24.88 4.36 23.67
CA ALA A 228 25.07 5.01 22.38
C ALA A 228 24.04 4.55 21.36
N THR A 229 23.65 5.44 20.45
CA THR A 229 22.82 5.14 19.28
C THR A 229 23.64 5.45 18.04
N LEU A 230 23.91 4.45 17.20
CA LEU A 230 24.74 4.58 16.00
C LEU A 230 23.89 4.42 14.74
N GLN A 231 24.08 5.28 13.76
CA GLN A 231 23.38 5.21 12.49
C GLN A 231 24.09 4.26 11.52
N TYR A 232 23.36 3.33 10.91
CA TYR A 232 23.90 2.51 9.83
C TYR A 232 24.23 3.38 8.60
N VAL A 233 25.41 3.17 8.01
CA VAL A 233 25.88 3.90 6.82
C VAL A 233 25.98 2.95 5.63
N PRO A 234 24.93 2.82 4.80
CA PRO A 234 24.90 1.87 3.69
C PRO A 234 26.01 2.12 2.66
N SER A 235 26.32 3.38 2.37
CA SER A 235 27.34 3.76 1.37
C SER A 235 28.76 3.37 1.74
N LEU A 236 29.02 3.11 3.02
CA LEU A 236 30.33 2.67 3.53
C LEU A 236 30.36 1.18 3.89
N SER A 237 29.19 0.53 3.88
CA SER A 237 29.05 -0.88 4.22
C SER A 237 29.20 -1.74 2.95
N SER A 238 29.95 -2.83 3.03
CA SER A 238 30.16 -3.71 1.88
C SER A 238 30.40 -5.17 2.30
N GLY A 239 29.75 -6.11 1.62
CA GLY A 239 29.81 -7.53 1.97
C GLY A 239 29.43 -7.77 3.42
N ASN A 240 30.29 -8.45 4.18
CA ASN A 240 30.06 -8.75 5.60
C ASN A 240 30.57 -7.64 6.54
N LYS A 241 30.90 -6.44 6.02
CA LYS A 241 31.34 -5.28 6.82
C LYS A 241 30.21 -4.27 6.91
N LEU A 242 29.67 -4.11 8.11
CA LEU A 242 28.70 -3.07 8.44
C LEU A 242 29.43 -1.88 9.05
N VAL A 243 29.15 -0.68 8.54
CA VAL A 243 29.66 0.58 9.06
C VAL A 243 28.53 1.33 9.75
N PHE A 244 28.81 1.76 10.97
CA PHE A 244 27.93 2.58 11.78
C PHE A 244 28.64 3.87 12.15
N GLU A 245 27.93 4.98 12.17
CA GLU A 245 28.46 6.27 12.57
C GLU A 245 27.69 6.85 13.76
N LEU A 246 28.41 7.50 14.67
CA LEU A 246 27.81 8.27 15.74
C LEU A 246 27.56 9.71 15.26
N ARG A 247 26.35 9.99 14.78
CA ARG A 247 25.92 11.37 14.50
C ARG A 247 25.52 12.07 15.78
N ASP A 248 25.78 13.37 15.87
CA ASP A 248 25.38 14.22 17.01
C ASP A 248 25.64 13.59 18.39
N PRO A 249 26.91 13.45 18.81
CA PRO A 249 27.28 12.71 20.01
C PRO A 249 26.58 13.17 21.30
N VAL A 250 26.24 14.46 21.39
CA VAL A 250 25.55 15.04 22.55
C VAL A 250 24.16 14.44 22.76
N THR A 251 23.45 14.11 21.68
CA THR A 251 22.08 13.57 21.73
C THR A 251 22.05 12.05 21.60
N ASN A 252 23.12 11.44 21.08
CA ASN A 252 23.19 10.01 20.75
C ASN A 252 24.21 9.23 21.60
N THR A 253 24.78 9.84 22.65
CA THR A 253 25.54 9.14 23.69
C THR A 253 25.26 9.74 25.07
N GLY A 254 25.51 8.96 26.12
CA GLY A 254 25.48 9.46 27.49
C GLY A 254 26.05 8.48 28.51
N SER A 255 26.40 8.99 29.69
CA SER A 255 26.83 8.15 30.81
C SER A 255 25.60 7.55 31.51
N CYS A 256 25.75 6.30 31.96
CA CYS A 256 24.75 5.57 32.75
C CYS A 256 24.82 5.84 34.25
N ASN A 257 25.77 6.65 34.72
CA ASN A 257 26.05 6.88 36.13
C ASN A 257 25.48 8.24 36.65
N GLN A 258 24.37 8.72 36.09
CA GLN A 258 23.63 9.89 36.62
C GLN A 258 22.23 9.50 37.06
#